data_AF-A0A2R6S758-F1
#
_entry.id   AF-A0A2R6S758-F1
#
_cell.length_a   1.000
_cell.length_b   1.000
_cell.length_c   1.000
_cell.angle_alpha   90.00
_cell.angle_beta   90.00
_cell.angle_gamma   90.00
#
_symmetry.space_group_name_H-M   'P 1'
#
loop_
_entity.id
_entity.type
_entity.pdbx_description
1 polymer ?
#
loop_
_entity_poly.entity_id
_entity_poly.type
_entity_poly.pdbx_seq_one_letter_code
_entity_poly.pdbx_strand_id
1 'polypeptide(L)'
;MELWFNLDLERGHLGADIEAEALLSTEVRLCVANTTINTITWEVDLNLPCGDDDKWQLLTGKLASTEFDKGKTKFVYMLHLNGFTVPYVAKRFYNIGRGKSKKQLTAFQNRTALCQDYTRLKQASSFLKSFYHLAEEQEVEVCKKFSLTLAFIARKIPDFSNQLSPASGFCVEDLDANNPYNGAYWLIEPYRSSQLERYNGTLSSGVGDHGVEGIHAFEDQHESQAICMALHLDVPGEAERIIEFFEPQSDSDNEHNSELDNNAKKYSDVHNTHDLSSGSDEEEEDQLVADE
;
A
#
# COMPACT_ATOMS: atom_id res chain seq x y z
N MET A 1 -16.69 9.64 -14.32
CA MET A 1 -15.93 9.36 -13.10
C MET A 1 -16.65 10.06 -11.95
N GLU A 2 -17.87 9.62 -11.63
CA GLU A 2 -18.69 10.19 -10.56
C GLU A 2 -18.94 9.09 -9.53
N LEU A 3 -18.02 8.99 -8.57
CA LEU A 3 -18.30 8.34 -7.29
C LEU A 3 -18.41 9.46 -6.26
N TRP A 4 -19.55 10.14 -6.28
CA TRP A 4 -19.93 11.03 -5.20
C TRP A 4 -20.20 10.20 -3.95
N PHE A 5 -19.43 10.48 -2.89
CA PHE A 5 -19.52 9.84 -1.58
C PHE A 5 -20.77 10.34 -0.85
N ASN A 6 -21.92 9.74 -1.13
CA ASN A 6 -23.07 9.82 -0.22
C ASN A 6 -22.89 8.74 0.86
N LEU A 7 -22.01 9.02 1.82
CA LEU A 7 -22.02 8.33 3.10
C LEU A 7 -22.68 9.27 4.11
N ASP A 8 -23.96 9.04 4.37
CA ASP A 8 -24.64 9.54 5.58
C ASP A 8 -24.01 8.82 6.78
N LEU A 9 -22.83 9.26 7.22
CA LEU A 9 -22.29 8.89 8.52
C LEU A 9 -23.08 9.67 9.57
N GLU A 10 -23.79 8.93 10.43
CA GLU A 10 -24.52 9.50 11.56
C GLU A 10 -23.59 10.39 12.41
N ARG A 11 -24.03 11.62 12.68
CA ARG A 11 -23.30 12.62 13.47
C ARG A 11 -23.17 12.15 14.93
N GLY A 12 -22.13 11.38 15.23
CA GLY A 12 -21.67 11.20 16.60
C GLY A 12 -21.25 12.55 17.20
N HIS A 13 -21.55 12.77 18.48
CA HIS A 13 -21.08 13.93 19.25
C HIS A 13 -19.54 13.96 19.23
N LEU A 14 -18.97 14.77 18.33
CA LEU A 14 -17.54 15.09 18.31
C LEU A 14 -17.31 16.10 19.45
N GLY A 15 -16.66 15.63 20.53
CA GLY A 15 -16.44 16.40 21.76
C GLY A 15 -15.48 17.58 21.57
N ALA A 16 -15.47 18.48 22.57
CA ALA A 16 -14.70 19.72 22.64
C ALA A 16 -13.18 19.57 22.40
N ASP A 17 -12.64 18.35 22.45
CA ASP A 17 -11.21 18.07 22.26
C ASP A 17 -10.72 18.34 20.82
N ILE A 18 -11.61 18.29 19.81
CA ILE A 18 -11.23 18.55 18.41
C ILE A 18 -10.91 20.02 18.17
N GLU A 19 -11.57 20.94 18.87
CA GLU A 19 -11.33 22.37 18.69
C GLU A 19 -9.96 22.80 19.21
N ALA A 20 -9.43 22.14 20.25
CA ALA A 20 -8.10 22.43 20.78
C ALA A 20 -6.98 22.00 19.83
N GLU A 21 -7.15 20.87 19.11
CA GLU A 21 -6.17 20.39 18.13
C GLU A 21 -6.04 21.30 16.90
N ALA A 22 -7.08 22.07 16.57
CA ALA A 22 -7.07 22.98 15.44
C ALA A 22 -5.96 24.05 15.55
N LEU A 23 -5.52 24.39 16.77
CA LEU A 23 -4.50 25.41 17.04
C LEU A 23 -3.08 24.99 16.63
N LEU A 24 -2.82 23.68 16.48
CA LEU A 24 -1.51 23.14 16.09
C LEU A 24 -1.57 22.40 14.74
N SER A 25 -2.35 22.92 13.80
CA SER A 25 -2.49 22.34 12.46
C SER A 25 -1.72 23.13 11.41
N THR A 26 -1.24 22.44 10.37
CA THR A 26 -0.61 23.02 9.18
C THR A 26 -1.59 22.95 8.01
N GLU A 27 -1.69 24.03 7.22
CA GLU A 27 -2.41 23.98 5.95
C GLU A 27 -1.73 23.02 4.98
N VAL A 28 -2.53 22.16 4.33
CA VAL A 28 -2.02 21.17 3.38
C VAL A 28 -2.78 21.24 2.07
N ARG A 29 -2.03 21.06 0.98
CA ARG A 29 -2.54 20.78 -0.36
C ARG A 29 -2.15 19.37 -0.72
N LEU A 30 -3.11 18.58 -1.17
CA LEU A 30 -2.97 17.14 -1.39
C LEU A 30 -3.42 16.79 -2.82
N CYS A 31 -2.54 16.17 -3.61
CA CYS A 31 -2.96 15.51 -4.84
C CYS A 31 -3.37 14.08 -4.53
N VAL A 32 -4.55 13.66 -4.99
CA VAL A 32 -5.06 12.29 -4.80
C VAL A 32 -4.62 11.39 -5.94
N ALA A 33 -4.19 10.18 -5.61
CA ALA A 33 -3.86 9.15 -6.59
C ALA A 33 -5.11 8.64 -7.31
N ASN A 34 -4.97 8.38 -8.61
CA ASN A 34 -6.03 7.72 -9.38
C ASN A 34 -5.88 6.21 -9.20
N THR A 35 -7.00 5.51 -9.03
CA THR A 35 -6.99 4.05 -8.80
C THR A 35 -8.05 3.38 -9.64
N THR A 36 -7.66 2.30 -10.31
CA THR A 36 -8.58 1.36 -10.95
C THR A 36 -8.30 -0.05 -10.42
N ILE A 37 -9.29 -0.93 -10.55
CA ILE A 37 -9.14 -2.35 -10.21
C ILE A 37 -9.69 -3.16 -11.35
N ASN A 38 -8.90 -4.14 -11.81
CA ASN A 38 -9.38 -5.14 -12.74
C ASN A 38 -10.31 -6.09 -11.97
N THR A 39 -11.57 -6.21 -12.36
CA THR A 39 -12.56 -7.03 -11.66
C THR A 39 -12.41 -8.53 -11.93
N ILE A 40 -11.53 -8.92 -12.85
CA ILE A 40 -11.25 -10.32 -13.19
C ILE A 40 -9.99 -10.77 -12.47
N THR A 41 -8.89 -10.02 -12.60
CA THR A 41 -7.59 -10.38 -12.00
C THR A 41 -7.41 -9.84 -10.58
N TRP A 42 -8.26 -8.90 -10.16
CA TRP A 42 -8.14 -8.15 -8.90
C TRP A 42 -6.83 -7.35 -8.78
N GLU A 43 -6.15 -7.12 -9.88
CA GLU A 43 -4.99 -6.24 -9.95
C GLU A 43 -5.43 -4.79 -9.77
N VAL A 44 -4.72 -4.08 -8.90
CA VAL A 44 -4.95 -2.67 -8.61
C VAL A 44 -3.92 -1.86 -9.37
N ASP A 45 -4.38 -1.05 -10.31
CA ASP A 45 -3.55 -0.04 -10.97
C ASP A 45 -3.68 1.28 -10.22
N LEU A 46 -2.53 1.76 -9.73
CA LEU A 46 -2.41 2.93 -8.88
C LEU A 46 -1.52 3.96 -9.57
N ASN A 47 -2.14 4.99 -10.14
CA ASN A 47 -1.44 6.08 -10.77
C ASN A 47 -1.18 7.19 -9.73
N LEU A 48 0.07 7.25 -9.26
CA LEU A 48 0.48 8.16 -8.19
C LEU A 48 0.71 9.59 -8.72
N PRO A 49 0.35 10.62 -7.94
CA PRO A 49 0.62 12.00 -8.32
C PRO A 49 2.11 12.28 -8.49
N CYS A 50 2.48 12.68 -9.71
CA CYS A 50 3.82 13.09 -10.08
C CYS A 50 3.76 14.42 -10.85
N GLY A 51 4.65 15.35 -10.49
CA GLY A 51 4.72 16.69 -11.09
C GLY A 51 3.49 17.57 -10.80
N ASP A 52 3.42 18.69 -11.50
CA ASP A 52 2.38 19.74 -11.37
C ASP A 52 1.28 19.60 -12.45
N ASP A 53 0.92 18.36 -12.81
CA ASP A 53 -0.09 18.11 -13.84
C ASP A 53 -1.50 18.41 -13.30
N ASP A 54 -2.28 19.22 -14.02
CA ASP A 54 -3.65 19.63 -13.63
C ASP A 54 -4.66 18.47 -13.62
N LYS A 55 -4.26 17.26 -14.04
CA LYS A 55 -5.13 16.07 -14.06
C LYS A 55 -5.45 15.49 -12.68
N TRP A 56 -4.75 15.89 -11.63
CA TRP A 56 -4.92 15.32 -10.29
C TRP A 56 -6.04 15.99 -9.52
N GLN A 57 -6.85 15.20 -8.82
CA GLN A 57 -7.80 15.77 -7.87
C GLN A 57 -7.03 16.44 -6.73
N LEU A 58 -7.21 17.76 -6.61
CA LEU A 58 -6.62 18.58 -5.57
C LEU A 58 -7.58 18.67 -4.37
N LEU A 59 -7.08 18.32 -3.19
CA LEU A 59 -7.74 18.54 -1.92
C LEU A 59 -6.95 19.57 -1.11
N THR A 60 -7.65 20.38 -0.33
CA THR A 60 -7.05 21.32 0.62
C THR A 60 -7.61 21.08 2.01
N GLY A 61 -6.85 21.40 3.05
CA GLY A 61 -7.29 21.16 4.42
C GLY A 61 -6.26 21.51 5.47
N LYS A 62 -6.50 21.05 6.69
CA LYS A 62 -5.64 21.22 7.85
C LYS A 62 -5.21 19.87 8.41
N LEU A 63 -3.91 19.65 8.52
CA LEU A 63 -3.31 18.44 9.08
C LEU A 63 -2.73 18.76 10.46
N ALA A 64 -3.08 17.98 11.48
CA ALA A 64 -2.52 18.13 12.82
C ALA A 64 -0.99 17.92 12.80
N SER A 65 -0.26 18.74 13.55
CA SER A 65 1.20 18.64 13.63
C SER A 65 1.66 17.54 14.60
N THR A 66 0.79 17.17 15.55
CA THR A 66 1.00 16.11 16.53
C THR A 66 0.25 14.84 16.14
N GLU A 67 0.79 13.69 16.52
CA GLU A 67 0.12 12.41 16.34
C GLU A 67 -1.16 12.36 17.17
N PHE A 68 -2.27 11.99 16.52
CA PHE A 68 -3.55 11.73 17.16
C PHE A 68 -3.56 10.34 17.80
N ASP A 69 -3.01 9.35 17.10
CA ASP A 69 -2.88 7.98 17.56
C ASP A 69 -1.66 7.30 16.90
N LYS A 70 -1.26 6.14 17.44
CA LYS A 70 -0.09 5.40 16.98
C LYS A 70 -0.27 3.89 17.14
N GLY A 71 -0.19 3.18 16.01
CA GLY A 71 -0.07 1.73 15.99
C GLY A 71 1.38 1.26 16.06
N LYS A 72 1.62 -0.05 15.94
CA LYS A 72 2.99 -0.63 15.93
C LYS A 72 3.85 -0.17 14.74
N THR A 73 3.23 0.23 13.64
CA THR A 73 3.91 0.53 12.36
C THR A 73 3.62 1.92 11.81
N LYS A 74 2.53 2.56 12.26
CA LYS A 74 2.04 3.82 11.68
C LYS A 74 1.72 4.87 12.73
N PHE A 75 2.00 6.11 12.38
CA PHE A 75 1.44 7.28 13.04
C PHE A 75 0.13 7.66 12.34
N VAL A 76 -0.79 8.19 13.13
CA VAL A 76 -2.11 8.65 12.69
C VAL A 76 -2.24 10.12 13.07
N TYR A 77 -2.63 10.95 12.13
CA TYR A 77 -2.81 12.39 12.32
C TYR A 77 -4.24 12.78 11.95
N MET A 78 -4.86 13.68 12.72
CA MET A 78 -6.15 14.25 12.33
C MET A 78 -6.01 15.12 11.08
N LEU A 79 -6.93 14.96 10.14
CA LEU A 79 -6.99 15.69 8.88
C LEU A 79 -8.41 16.23 8.67
N HIS A 80 -8.53 17.55 8.55
CA HIS A 80 -9.77 18.23 8.21
C HIS A 80 -9.70 18.72 6.78
N LEU A 81 -10.47 18.11 5.88
CA LEU A 81 -10.52 18.48 4.46
C LEU A 81 -11.58 19.57 4.22
N ASN A 82 -11.21 20.60 3.46
CA ASN A 82 -12.12 21.68 3.10
C ASN A 82 -13.28 21.15 2.25
N GLY A 83 -14.52 21.51 2.61
CA GLY A 83 -15.73 21.04 1.93
C GLY A 83 -16.26 19.70 2.43
N PHE A 84 -15.59 19.04 3.36
CA PHE A 84 -16.06 17.79 3.98
C PHE A 84 -16.56 18.06 5.40
N THR A 85 -17.68 17.43 5.75
CA THR A 85 -18.32 17.59 7.08
C THR A 85 -17.78 16.62 8.12
N VAL A 86 -17.19 15.51 7.67
CA VAL A 86 -16.60 14.48 8.52
C VAL A 86 -15.07 14.64 8.55
N PRO A 87 -14.44 14.47 9.72
CA PRO A 87 -12.99 14.48 9.78
C PRO A 87 -12.41 13.21 9.17
N TYR A 88 -11.16 13.30 8.72
CA TYR A 88 -10.36 12.22 8.19
C TYR A 88 -9.15 11.98 9.09
N VAL A 89 -8.48 10.86 8.88
CA VAL A 89 -7.15 10.61 9.43
C VAL A 89 -6.15 10.39 8.31
N ALA A 90 -4.96 10.96 8.45
CA ALA A 90 -3.82 10.73 7.57
C ALA A 90 -2.83 9.79 8.26
N LYS A 91 -2.51 8.68 7.61
CA LYS A 91 -1.61 7.66 8.16
C LYS A 91 -0.32 7.60 7.35
N ARG A 92 0.80 7.44 8.07
CA ARG A 92 2.12 7.15 7.49
C ARG A 92 2.85 6.09 8.30
N PHE A 93 3.75 5.36 7.66
CA PHE A 93 4.62 4.42 8.34
C PHE A 93 5.77 5.14 9.05
N TYR A 94 6.13 4.63 10.23
CA TYR A 94 7.41 4.95 10.89
C TYR A 94 8.25 3.69 11.15
N ASN A 95 7.65 2.51 11.00
CA ASN A 95 8.31 1.23 11.15
C ASN A 95 7.66 0.20 10.20
N ILE A 96 8.48 -0.46 9.39
CA ILE A 96 8.07 -1.54 8.47
C ILE A 96 8.69 -2.90 8.86
N GLY A 97 9.15 -3.07 10.11
CA GLY A 97 9.63 -4.36 10.63
C GLY A 97 10.96 -4.85 10.06
N ARG A 98 11.64 -4.07 9.21
CA ARG A 98 12.90 -4.46 8.56
C ARG A 98 14.12 -4.00 9.36
N GLY A 99 14.42 -4.67 10.47
CA GLY A 99 15.75 -4.66 11.11
C GLY A 99 15.83 -4.13 12.55
N LYS A 100 16.96 -4.47 13.22
CA LYS A 100 17.30 -4.05 14.59
C LYS A 100 17.75 -2.58 14.68
N SER A 101 18.16 -1.98 13.56
CA SER A 101 18.54 -0.57 13.52
C SER A 101 17.29 0.29 13.40
N LYS A 102 17.13 1.25 14.33
CA LYS A 102 16.09 2.29 14.30
C LYS A 102 16.34 3.31 13.19
N LYS A 103 16.78 2.87 12.00
CA LYS A 103 17.01 3.79 10.88
C LYS A 103 15.67 4.39 10.49
N GLN A 104 15.66 5.70 10.30
CA GLN A 104 14.49 6.43 9.82
C GLN A 104 14.03 5.85 8.48
N LEU A 105 12.73 5.63 8.36
CA LEU A 105 12.10 5.16 7.13
C LEU A 105 12.31 6.21 6.03
N THR A 106 12.69 5.80 4.82
CA THR A 106 12.79 6.75 3.71
C THR A 106 11.41 7.08 3.13
N ALA A 107 11.27 8.21 2.45
CA ALA A 107 10.02 8.59 1.76
C ALA A 107 9.57 7.51 0.76
N PHE A 108 10.51 6.92 0.01
CA PHE A 108 10.26 5.78 -0.90
C PHE A 108 9.70 4.56 -0.16
N GLN A 109 10.30 4.18 0.97
CA GLN A 109 9.83 3.03 1.76
C GLN A 109 8.43 3.27 2.34
N ASN A 110 8.16 4.48 2.86
CA ASN A 110 6.83 4.87 3.32
C ASN A 110 5.81 4.77 2.19
N ARG A 111 6.08 5.38 1.03
CA ARG A 111 5.19 5.35 -0.12
C ARG A 111 4.87 3.93 -0.57
N THR A 112 5.90 3.09 -0.75
CA THR A 112 5.74 1.70 -1.19
C THR A 112 4.87 0.91 -0.21
N ALA A 113 5.11 1.04 1.11
CA ALA A 113 4.31 0.36 2.12
C ALA A 113 2.85 0.86 2.16
N LEU A 114 2.62 2.16 2.01
CA LEU A 114 1.26 2.72 1.91
C LEU A 114 0.51 2.21 0.67
N CYS A 115 1.18 2.14 -0.47
CA CYS A 115 0.59 1.60 -1.71
C CYS A 115 0.19 0.14 -1.53
N GLN A 116 1.04 -0.68 -0.90
CA GLN A 116 0.71 -2.08 -0.61
C GLN A 116 -0.52 -2.20 0.32
N ASP A 117 -0.58 -1.43 1.41
CA ASP A 117 -1.74 -1.43 2.30
C ASP A 117 -3.02 -1.00 1.60
N TYR A 118 -2.93 0.02 0.75
CA TYR A 118 -4.05 0.49 -0.04
C TYR A 118 -4.53 -0.54 -1.06
N THR A 119 -3.61 -1.18 -1.78
CA THR A 119 -3.91 -2.27 -2.71
C THR A 119 -4.65 -3.41 -2.00
N ARG A 120 -4.14 -3.86 -0.84
CA ARG A 120 -4.81 -4.90 -0.04
C ARG A 120 -6.21 -4.48 0.39
N LEU A 121 -6.40 -3.23 0.81
CA LEU A 121 -7.71 -2.71 1.19
C LEU A 121 -8.70 -2.70 0.01
N LYS A 122 -8.23 -2.35 -1.21
CA LYS A 122 -9.04 -2.40 -2.43
C LYS A 122 -9.40 -3.83 -2.83
N GLN A 123 -8.44 -4.75 -2.79
CA GLN A 123 -8.69 -6.16 -3.05
C GLN A 123 -9.67 -6.75 -2.05
N ALA A 124 -9.49 -6.50 -0.74
CA ALA A 124 -10.42 -6.94 0.28
C ALA A 124 -11.84 -6.39 0.07
N SER A 125 -11.96 -5.13 -0.37
CA SER A 125 -13.26 -4.52 -0.70
C SER A 125 -13.94 -5.22 -1.86
N SER A 126 -13.17 -5.66 -2.84
CA SER A 126 -13.65 -6.46 -3.95
C SER A 126 -14.05 -7.88 -3.53
N PHE A 127 -13.21 -8.57 -2.74
CA PHE A 127 -13.52 -9.90 -2.22
C PHE A 127 -14.79 -9.91 -1.37
N LEU A 128 -15.00 -8.88 -0.54
CA LEU A 128 -16.23 -8.76 0.25
C LEU A 128 -17.48 -8.62 -0.63
N LYS A 129 -17.38 -7.89 -1.75
CA LYS A 129 -18.48 -7.78 -2.72
C LYS A 129 -18.75 -9.12 -3.40
N SER A 130 -17.70 -9.82 -3.85
CA SER A 130 -17.83 -11.15 -4.45
C SER A 130 -18.40 -12.16 -3.47
N PHE A 131 -18.00 -12.11 -2.19
CA PHE A 131 -18.57 -12.92 -1.13
C PHE A 131 -20.07 -12.69 -0.98
N TYR A 132 -20.52 -11.43 -0.91
CA TYR A 132 -21.96 -11.13 -0.83
C TYR A 132 -22.73 -11.55 -2.07
N HIS A 133 -22.13 -11.43 -3.26
CA HIS A 133 -22.74 -11.88 -4.49
C HIS A 133 -22.91 -13.41 -4.50
N LEU A 134 -21.85 -14.16 -4.16
CA LEU A 134 -21.90 -15.62 -4.05
C LEU A 134 -22.94 -16.07 -3.03
N ALA A 135 -23.01 -15.43 -1.87
CA ALA A 135 -24.00 -15.76 -0.86
C ALA A 135 -25.44 -15.54 -1.36
N GLU A 136 -25.67 -14.50 -2.16
CA GLU A 136 -26.96 -14.24 -2.78
C GLU A 136 -27.30 -15.26 -3.86
N GLU A 137 -26.34 -15.64 -4.71
CA GLU A 137 -26.51 -16.69 -5.73
C GLU A 137 -26.80 -18.07 -5.13
N GLN A 138 -26.22 -18.37 -3.97
CA GLN A 138 -26.42 -19.64 -3.25
C GLN A 138 -27.56 -19.57 -2.22
N GLU A 139 -28.34 -18.48 -2.19
CA GLU A 139 -29.45 -18.27 -1.24
C GLU A 139 -29.04 -18.41 0.24
N VAL A 140 -27.79 -18.08 0.57
CA VAL A 140 -27.24 -18.13 1.94
C VAL A 140 -27.38 -16.76 2.61
N GLU A 141 -28.13 -16.71 3.71
CA GLU A 141 -28.26 -15.49 4.51
C GLU A 141 -26.95 -15.15 5.24
N VAL A 142 -26.41 -13.96 4.98
CA VAL A 142 -25.20 -13.45 5.62
C VAL A 142 -25.40 -12.03 6.15
N CYS A 143 -24.67 -11.68 7.20
CA CYS A 143 -24.69 -10.32 7.75
C CYS A 143 -24.03 -9.33 6.78
N LYS A 144 -24.83 -8.48 6.13
CA LYS A 144 -24.34 -7.42 5.21
C LYS A 144 -23.90 -6.13 5.93
N LYS A 145 -23.67 -6.18 7.25
CA LYS A 145 -23.23 -5.01 8.04
C LYS A 145 -21.72 -4.78 7.98
N PHE A 146 -20.95 -5.76 7.48
CA PHE A 146 -19.52 -5.56 7.31
C PHE A 146 -19.27 -4.64 6.12
N SER A 147 -18.44 -3.62 6.35
CA SER A 147 -17.93 -2.74 5.33
C SER A 147 -16.44 -2.51 5.57
N LEU A 148 -15.69 -2.35 4.50
CA LEU A 148 -14.29 -1.95 4.57
C LEU A 148 -14.19 -0.44 4.49
N THR A 149 -13.23 0.12 5.22
CA THR A 149 -13.04 1.57 5.23
C THR A 149 -12.73 2.05 3.83
N LEU A 150 -13.35 3.16 3.45
CA LEU A 150 -12.92 3.88 2.25
C LEU A 150 -11.58 4.55 2.58
N ALA A 151 -10.66 4.47 1.64
CA ALA A 151 -9.38 5.17 1.74
C ALA A 151 -8.94 5.64 0.37
N PHE A 152 -7.93 6.50 0.36
CA PHE A 152 -7.19 6.92 -0.82
C PHE A 152 -5.75 7.28 -0.45
N ILE A 153 -4.87 7.20 -1.44
CA ILE A 153 -3.49 7.69 -1.31
C ILE A 153 -3.44 9.14 -1.76
N ALA A 154 -2.79 10.00 -0.99
CA ALA A 154 -2.52 11.37 -1.40
C ALA A 154 -1.08 11.78 -1.13
N ARG A 155 -0.56 12.66 -1.98
CA ARG A 155 0.76 13.27 -1.87
C ARG A 155 0.61 14.72 -1.41
N LYS A 156 1.39 15.15 -0.42
CA LYS A 156 1.52 16.58 -0.08
C LYS A 156 2.22 17.32 -1.22
N ILE A 157 1.60 18.40 -1.69
CA ILE A 157 2.23 19.37 -2.58
C ILE A 157 3.01 20.37 -1.70
N PRO A 158 4.30 20.59 -1.96
CA PRO A 158 5.05 21.66 -1.30
C PRO A 158 4.35 23.00 -1.45
N ASP A 159 4.43 23.84 -0.43
CA ASP A 159 4.07 25.24 -0.52
C ASP A 159 5.23 26.06 -1.10
N PHE A 160 5.07 27.38 -1.25
CA PHE A 160 6.13 28.25 -1.74
C PHE A 160 7.36 28.28 -0.81
N SER A 161 7.19 27.96 0.48
CA SER A 161 8.30 27.85 1.42
C SER A 161 9.10 26.55 1.27
N ASN A 162 8.60 25.63 0.44
CA ASN A 162 9.11 24.27 0.27
C ASN A 162 9.22 23.49 1.59
N GLN A 163 8.43 23.85 2.61
CA GLN A 163 8.51 23.19 3.92
C GLN A 163 7.56 21.99 3.96
N LEU A 164 8.10 20.85 4.37
CA LEU A 164 7.29 19.69 4.72
C LEU A 164 6.62 19.91 6.08
N SER A 165 5.44 19.31 6.27
CA SER A 165 4.80 19.40 7.59
C SER A 165 5.63 18.59 8.59
N PRO A 166 5.72 19.02 9.87
CA PRO A 166 6.35 18.21 10.92
C PRO A 166 5.76 16.80 11.00
N ALA A 167 4.45 16.70 10.76
CA ALA A 167 3.73 15.44 10.70
C ALA A 167 4.32 14.46 9.68
N SER A 168 4.93 14.92 8.58
CA SER A 168 5.49 14.03 7.56
C SER A 168 6.67 13.19 8.08
N GLY A 169 7.42 13.71 9.06
CA GLY A 169 8.63 13.08 9.57
C GLY A 169 9.79 13.04 8.58
N PHE A 170 9.73 13.85 7.51
CA PHE A 170 10.78 14.02 6.51
C PHE A 170 11.22 15.49 6.47
N CYS A 171 12.51 15.74 6.23
CA CYS A 171 13.00 17.04 5.79
C CYS A 171 13.14 17.08 4.26
N VAL A 172 13.40 18.25 3.69
CA VAL A 172 13.53 18.40 2.23
C VAL A 172 14.72 17.61 1.70
N GLU A 173 15.77 17.49 2.50
CA GLU A 173 16.99 16.75 2.18
C GLU A 173 16.77 15.23 2.13
N ASP A 174 15.73 14.72 2.80
CA ASP A 174 15.31 13.32 2.68
C ASP A 174 14.65 13.03 1.32
N LEU A 175 14.30 14.08 0.56
CA LEU A 175 13.67 13.97 -0.74
C LEU A 175 14.70 14.10 -1.88
N ASP A 176 15.12 12.98 -2.47
CA ASP A 176 15.63 12.89 -3.85
C ASP A 176 14.77 13.70 -4.86
N ALA A 177 15.32 14.84 -5.29
CA ALA A 177 14.71 15.76 -6.25
C ALA A 177 14.61 15.21 -7.67
N ASN A 178 15.40 14.18 -8.02
CA ASN A 178 15.38 13.57 -9.35
C ASN A 178 14.26 12.55 -9.51
N ASN A 179 13.59 12.18 -8.41
CA ASN A 179 12.51 11.21 -8.43
C ASN A 179 11.14 11.93 -8.41
N PRO A 180 10.36 11.90 -9.50
CA PRO A 180 9.10 12.63 -9.60
C PRO A 180 8.02 12.09 -8.65
N TYR A 181 8.20 10.88 -8.11
CA TYR A 181 7.34 10.25 -7.11
C TYR A 181 7.82 10.45 -5.68
N ASN A 182 8.76 11.37 -5.47
CA ASN A 182 9.24 11.66 -4.14
C ASN A 182 8.38 12.70 -3.44
N GLY A 183 8.14 12.50 -2.15
CA GLY A 183 7.32 13.38 -1.34
C GLY A 183 6.67 12.69 -0.16
N ALA A 184 5.93 13.48 0.62
CA ALA A 184 5.17 12.97 1.74
C ALA A 184 3.83 12.37 1.26
N TYR A 185 3.75 11.04 1.24
CA TYR A 185 2.52 10.30 0.94
C TYR A 185 1.80 9.88 2.21
N TRP A 186 0.48 9.85 2.11
CA TRP A 186 -0.44 9.50 3.18
C TRP A 186 -1.48 8.49 2.68
N LEU A 187 -1.83 7.54 3.53
CA LEU A 187 -3.08 6.79 3.39
C LEU A 187 -4.16 7.52 4.20
N ILE A 188 -5.17 8.04 3.52
CA ILE A 188 -6.23 8.85 4.13
C ILE A 188 -7.52 8.04 4.16
N GLU A 189 -8.17 8.00 5.32
CA GLU A 189 -9.47 7.35 5.53
C GLU A 189 -10.37 8.22 6.42
N PRO A 190 -11.70 8.08 6.36
CA PRO A 190 -12.60 8.74 7.30
C PRO A 190 -12.23 8.40 8.75
N TYR A 191 -12.30 9.39 9.63
CA TYR A 191 -12.17 9.15 11.06
C TYR A 191 -13.32 8.26 11.54
N ARG A 192 -13.00 7.29 12.41
CA ARG A 192 -13.96 6.36 13.00
C ARG A 192 -13.86 6.48 14.51
N SER A 193 -14.97 6.82 15.17
CA SER A 193 -15.05 7.04 16.61
C SER A 193 -15.09 5.75 17.45
N SER A 194 -14.98 4.58 16.81
CA SER A 194 -15.40 3.32 17.41
C SER A 194 -14.30 2.60 18.18
N GLN A 195 -14.72 1.94 19.26
CA GLN A 195 -14.02 0.80 19.84
C GLN A 195 -13.69 -0.21 18.73
N LEU A 196 -12.40 -0.53 18.58
CA LEU A 196 -11.95 -1.51 17.61
C LEU A 196 -12.08 -2.91 18.22
N GLU A 197 -13.09 -3.66 17.80
CA GLU A 197 -13.15 -5.09 18.08
C GLU A 197 -12.30 -5.85 17.06
N ARG A 198 -11.35 -6.65 17.54
CA ARG A 198 -10.46 -7.45 16.70
C ARG A 198 -10.95 -8.90 16.69
N TYR A 199 -11.57 -9.32 15.58
CA TYR A 199 -12.09 -10.69 15.42
C TYR A 199 -11.00 -11.74 15.18
N ASN A 200 -9.91 -11.35 14.51
CA ASN A 200 -8.77 -12.23 14.28
C ASN A 200 -7.44 -11.46 14.35
N GLY A 201 -6.38 -12.20 14.66
CA GLY A 201 -5.05 -11.65 14.81
C GLY A 201 -4.10 -12.16 13.75
N THR A 202 -3.52 -11.27 12.95
CA THR A 202 -2.23 -11.53 12.29
C THR A 202 -1.20 -11.81 13.39
N LEU A 203 -0.51 -12.95 13.27
CA LEU A 203 0.50 -13.43 14.20
C LEU A 203 1.54 -12.32 14.47
N SER A 204 2.16 -12.41 15.65
CA SER A 204 2.91 -11.36 16.35
C SER A 204 4.07 -10.63 15.64
N SER A 205 4.37 -10.85 14.35
CA SER A 205 5.70 -10.59 13.77
C SER A 205 5.89 -9.37 12.85
N GLY A 206 4.91 -8.48 12.64
CA GLY A 206 5.15 -7.20 11.95
C GLY A 206 4.30 -6.99 10.69
N VAL A 207 4.86 -6.35 9.65
CA VAL A 207 4.17 -5.99 8.39
C VAL A 207 3.41 -7.20 7.88
N GLY A 208 2.08 -7.11 7.87
CA GLY A 208 1.14 -8.23 8.07
C GLY A 208 0.96 -9.23 6.92
N ASP A 209 2.02 -9.47 6.16
CA ASP A 209 2.08 -10.48 5.12
C ASP A 209 3.07 -11.56 5.55
N HIS A 210 2.54 -12.71 5.97
CA HIS A 210 3.34 -13.88 6.38
C HIS A 210 3.44 -14.91 5.26
N GLY A 211 3.10 -14.56 4.01
CA GLY A 211 3.19 -15.48 2.89
C GLY A 211 2.47 -16.81 3.15
N VAL A 212 3.13 -17.89 2.74
CA VAL A 212 2.62 -19.26 2.90
C VAL A 212 2.50 -19.67 4.37
N GLU A 213 3.40 -19.20 5.23
CA GLU A 213 3.33 -19.49 6.67
C GLU A 213 2.08 -18.88 7.32
N GLY A 214 1.66 -17.70 6.83
CA GLY A 214 0.40 -17.07 7.24
C GLY A 214 -0.83 -17.84 6.79
N ILE A 215 -0.77 -18.40 5.58
CA ILE A 215 -1.83 -19.24 5.03
C ILE A 215 -1.94 -20.53 5.85
N HIS A 216 -0.85 -21.28 6.02
CA HIS A 216 -0.86 -22.50 6.83
C HIS A 216 -1.35 -22.24 8.27
N ALA A 217 -0.91 -21.13 8.89
CA ALA A 217 -1.39 -20.78 10.22
C ALA A 217 -2.89 -20.46 10.26
N PHE A 218 -3.46 -19.93 9.17
CA PHE A 218 -4.90 -19.75 9.04
C PHE A 218 -5.60 -21.11 8.89
N GLU A 219 -5.10 -22.00 8.03
CA GLU A 219 -5.67 -23.33 7.82
C GLU A 219 -5.67 -24.16 9.11
N ASP A 220 -4.55 -24.15 9.84
CA ASP A 220 -4.40 -24.84 11.12
C ASP A 220 -5.40 -24.37 12.20
N GLN A 221 -5.86 -23.13 12.10
CA GLN A 221 -6.75 -22.49 13.09
C GLN A 221 -8.20 -22.35 12.58
N HIS A 222 -8.47 -22.68 11.33
CA HIS A 222 -9.78 -22.49 10.73
C HIS A 222 -10.69 -23.68 11.02
N GLU A 223 -11.80 -23.42 11.72
CA GLU A 223 -12.89 -24.38 11.87
C GLU A 223 -14.07 -23.94 11.00
N SER A 224 -14.37 -24.70 9.95
CA SER A 224 -15.49 -24.41 9.05
C SER A 224 -16.82 -24.34 9.81
N GLN A 225 -17.52 -23.22 9.65
CA GLN A 225 -18.80 -22.95 10.30
C GLN A 225 -19.98 -23.17 9.35
N ALA A 226 -21.20 -22.96 9.85
CA ALA A 226 -22.44 -23.10 9.07
C ALA A 226 -22.40 -22.33 7.73
N ILE A 227 -21.85 -21.11 7.72
CA ILE A 227 -21.74 -20.30 6.49
C ILE A 227 -20.77 -20.94 5.48
N CYS A 228 -19.64 -21.50 5.91
CA CYS A 228 -18.68 -22.17 5.02
C CYS A 228 -19.33 -23.37 4.32
N MET A 229 -20.05 -24.20 5.08
CA MET A 229 -20.76 -25.37 4.57
C MET A 229 -21.91 -24.96 3.62
N ALA A 230 -22.68 -23.93 3.98
CA ALA A 230 -23.79 -23.44 3.17
C ALA A 230 -23.32 -22.84 1.83
N LEU A 231 -22.13 -22.25 1.81
CA LEU A 231 -21.51 -21.72 0.59
C LEU A 231 -20.73 -22.78 -0.21
N HIS A 232 -20.74 -24.04 0.23
CA HIS A 232 -19.98 -25.13 -0.39
C HIS A 232 -18.49 -24.80 -0.57
N LEU A 233 -17.89 -24.12 0.42
CA LEU A 233 -16.46 -23.84 0.42
C LEU A 233 -15.70 -25.13 0.77
N ASP A 234 -14.66 -25.42 0.01
CA ASP A 234 -13.74 -26.52 0.32
C ASP A 234 -13.12 -26.32 1.70
N VAL A 235 -12.83 -27.44 2.38
CA VAL A 235 -12.10 -27.38 3.65
C VAL A 235 -10.68 -26.89 3.34
N PRO A 236 -10.17 -25.85 4.03
CA PRO A 236 -8.82 -25.37 3.80
C PRO A 236 -7.78 -26.50 3.88
N GLY A 237 -6.78 -26.49 2.99
CA GLY A 237 -5.77 -27.54 2.86
C GLY A 237 -6.22 -28.87 2.21
N GLU A 238 -7.44 -29.02 1.70
CA GLU A 238 -7.84 -30.22 0.93
C GLU A 238 -7.37 -30.17 -0.54
N ALA A 239 -7.40 -29.00 -1.17
CA ALA A 239 -7.02 -28.86 -2.59
C ALA A 239 -5.54 -29.18 -2.86
N GLU A 240 -4.64 -28.82 -1.95
CA GLU A 240 -3.20 -29.09 -2.09
C GLU A 240 -2.86 -30.57 -1.84
N ARG A 241 -3.60 -31.25 -0.96
CA ARG A 241 -3.47 -32.71 -0.75
C ARG A 241 -3.86 -33.53 -1.98
N ILE A 242 -4.71 -33.01 -2.85
CA ILE A 242 -5.10 -33.69 -4.10
C ILE A 242 -4.00 -33.58 -5.15
N ILE A 243 -3.20 -32.51 -5.14
CA ILE A 243 -2.09 -32.32 -6.10
C ILE A 243 -0.90 -33.24 -5.76
N GLU A 244 -0.58 -33.44 -4.47
CA GLU A 244 0.46 -34.40 -4.05
C GLU A 244 0.11 -35.86 -4.39
N PHE A 245 -1.16 -36.21 -4.53
CA PHE A 245 -1.58 -37.57 -4.92
C PHE A 245 -1.47 -37.85 -6.43
N PHE A 246 -1.28 -36.82 -7.25
CA PHE A 246 -1.15 -36.91 -8.70
C PHE A 246 0.24 -36.58 -9.22
N GLU A 247 1.26 -36.50 -8.36
CA GLU A 247 2.63 -36.64 -8.85
C GLU A 247 2.76 -38.06 -9.42
N PRO A 248 2.97 -38.22 -10.75
CA PRO A 248 3.18 -39.53 -11.31
C PRO A 248 4.41 -40.12 -10.61
N GLN A 249 4.23 -41.26 -9.96
CA GLN A 249 5.35 -42.10 -9.54
C GLN A 249 6.23 -42.24 -10.78
N SER A 250 7.35 -41.52 -10.82
CA SER A 250 8.29 -41.66 -11.90
C SER A 250 8.82 -43.07 -11.78
N ASP A 251 8.27 -43.99 -12.56
CA ASP A 251 8.78 -45.35 -12.70
C ASP A 251 10.26 -45.23 -13.08
N SER A 252 11.10 -45.38 -12.07
CA SER A 252 12.54 -45.37 -12.17
C SER A 252 12.99 -46.70 -12.74
N ASP A 253 12.59 -47.00 -13.97
CA ASP A 253 13.07 -48.15 -14.73
C ASP A 253 13.33 -47.70 -16.16
N ASN A 254 14.46 -47.01 -16.37
CA ASN A 254 15.13 -47.07 -17.67
C ASN A 254 16.65 -46.82 -17.53
N GLU A 255 17.34 -47.81 -16.97
CA GLU A 255 18.72 -48.09 -17.36
C GLU A 255 18.74 -48.58 -18.82
N HIS A 256 19.10 -47.72 -19.77
CA HIS A 256 20.20 -47.98 -20.73
C HIS A 256 20.26 -46.97 -21.89
N ASN A 257 21.49 -46.53 -22.15
CA ASN A 257 22.07 -46.06 -23.42
C ASN A 257 21.58 -44.71 -23.95
N SER A 258 22.39 -43.87 -24.56
CA SER A 258 23.85 -43.75 -24.78
C SER A 258 23.99 -42.44 -25.55
N GLU A 259 25.09 -41.71 -25.35
CA GLU A 259 25.72 -40.77 -26.29
C GLU A 259 24.87 -40.19 -27.45
N LEU A 260 24.65 -38.87 -27.44
CA LEU A 260 25.19 -37.95 -28.47
C LEU A 260 24.70 -36.50 -28.28
N ASP A 261 25.66 -35.59 -28.49
CA ASP A 261 25.54 -34.22 -29.03
C ASP A 261 24.93 -33.07 -28.23
N ASN A 262 25.83 -32.33 -27.56
CA ASN A 262 26.26 -30.98 -27.97
C ASN A 262 25.32 -30.15 -28.88
N ASN A 263 24.35 -29.42 -28.32
CA ASN A 263 24.05 -28.04 -28.72
C ASN A 263 22.90 -27.44 -27.89
N ALA A 264 23.21 -26.58 -26.91
CA ALA A 264 22.31 -25.51 -26.43
C ALA A 264 23.00 -24.64 -25.36
N LYS A 265 24.04 -23.89 -25.75
CA LYS A 265 24.37 -22.62 -25.09
C LYS A 265 23.86 -21.49 -25.95
N LYS A 266 22.59 -21.13 -25.77
CA LYS A 266 22.04 -19.88 -26.30
C LYS A 266 20.73 -19.57 -25.58
N TYR A 267 20.79 -18.81 -24.49
CA TYR A 267 19.78 -17.86 -23.98
C TYR A 267 20.19 -17.41 -22.57
N SER A 268 21.31 -16.69 -22.52
CA SER A 268 21.63 -15.76 -21.44
C SER A 268 22.32 -14.60 -22.13
N ASP A 269 21.61 -13.49 -22.32
CA ASP A 269 22.12 -12.12 -22.53
C ASP A 269 21.09 -11.30 -23.30
N VAL A 270 20.21 -10.61 -22.56
CA VAL A 270 19.54 -9.39 -23.06
C VAL A 270 19.46 -8.38 -21.92
N HIS A 271 20.13 -7.24 -22.16
CA HIS A 271 20.12 -5.96 -21.44
C HIS A 271 21.10 -5.76 -20.27
N ASN A 272 22.37 -5.61 -20.63
CA ASN A 272 23.25 -4.63 -20.00
C ASN A 272 23.81 -3.70 -21.11
N THR A 273 23.27 -2.50 -21.25
CA THR A 273 23.84 -1.46 -22.13
C THR A 273 24.52 -0.41 -21.26
N HIS A 274 25.78 -0.70 -20.93
CA HIS A 274 26.78 0.34 -20.72
C HIS A 274 27.25 0.80 -22.10
N ASP A 275 27.00 2.06 -22.42
CA ASP A 275 27.60 2.71 -23.58
C ASP A 275 28.70 3.65 -23.06
N LEU A 276 29.95 3.22 -23.24
CA LEU A 276 31.17 3.99 -23.06
C LEU A 276 32.05 3.69 -24.27
N SER A 277 32.26 4.69 -25.12
CA SER A 277 33.36 4.79 -26.07
C SER A 277 33.49 6.27 -26.47
N SER A 278 34.47 6.97 -25.89
CA SER A 278 35.70 7.46 -26.57
C SER A 278 35.40 8.43 -27.72
N GLY A 279 35.85 9.68 -27.73
CA GLY A 279 37.09 10.24 -27.22
C GLY A 279 37.72 11.03 -28.36
N SER A 280 38.04 12.30 -28.13
CA SER A 280 39.03 13.05 -28.90
C SER A 280 39.51 14.21 -28.05
N ASP A 281 40.83 14.27 -27.94
CA ASP A 281 41.68 15.20 -27.23
C ASP A 281 41.62 16.64 -27.77
N GLU A 282 42.41 17.50 -27.12
CA GLU A 282 42.82 18.89 -27.48
C GLU A 282 41.85 19.97 -26.93
N GLU A 283 42.25 20.95 -26.12
CA GLU A 283 43.51 21.70 -26.01
C GLU A 283 43.65 22.35 -24.61
N GLU A 284 44.91 22.53 -24.19
CA GLU A 284 45.35 23.39 -23.09
C GLU A 284 44.97 24.87 -23.33
N GLU A 285 44.58 25.60 -22.29
CA GLU A 285 45.15 26.93 -22.08
C GLU A 285 45.09 27.35 -20.61
N ASP A 286 46.29 27.52 -20.06
CA ASP A 286 46.59 28.22 -18.81
C ASP A 286 46.12 29.67 -18.88
N GLN A 287 45.50 30.16 -17.80
CA GLN A 287 45.71 31.55 -17.39
C GLN A 287 45.54 31.73 -15.88
N LEU A 288 46.69 31.72 -15.22
CA LEU A 288 46.97 32.40 -13.96
C LEU A 288 46.75 33.90 -14.12
N VAL A 289 45.96 34.52 -13.24
CA VAL A 289 46.25 35.89 -12.76
C VAL A 289 45.95 35.95 -11.27
N ALA A 290 46.98 36.31 -10.52
CA ALA A 290 47.00 36.54 -9.08
C ALA A 290 46.53 37.96 -8.73
N ASP A 291 46.29 38.14 -7.44
CA ASP A 291 45.94 39.37 -6.71
C ASP A 291 46.73 40.64 -7.12
N GLU A 292 46.02 41.78 -7.12
CA GLU A 292 46.31 42.98 -6.32
C GLU A 292 45.06 43.89 -6.20
#